data_AF-A0A1N7FE55-F1
#
_entry.id   AF-A0A1N7FE55-F1
#
_cell.length_a   1.000
_cell.length_b   1.000
_cell.length_c   1.000
_cell.angle_alpha   90.00
_cell.angle_beta   90.00
_cell.angle_gamma   90.00
#
_symmetry.space_group_name_H-M   'P 1'
#
loop_
_entity.id
_entity.type
_entity.pdbx_description
1 polymer ?
#
loop_
_entity_poly.entity_id
_entity_poly.type
_entity_poly.pdbx_seq_one_letter_code
_entity_poly.pdbx_strand_id
1 'polypeptide(L)'
;MSARALGGAVLVEGTDALRAMKFGISAAARERRRNGMNPGPALAALLQVCDEALSHNGHQDRPDPLVEEPSPVEVIDSATAAELTGYTRRHICRIGDSLGGQRLANGTWHFRRGAVEDYVRARDATRRSGGVPSDAA
;
A
#
# COMPACT_ATOMS: atom_id res chain seq x y z
N MET A 1 -17.67 13.45 -12.13
CA MET A 1 -16.46 13.95 -12.81
C MET A 1 -16.04 15.22 -12.09
N SER A 2 -15.05 15.15 -11.21
CA SER A 2 -14.54 16.29 -10.45
C SER A 2 -13.02 16.39 -10.64
N ALA A 3 -12.55 17.61 -10.88
CA ALA A 3 -11.14 17.94 -10.81
C ALA A 3 -10.98 19.05 -9.78
N ARG A 4 -10.10 18.85 -8.80
CA ARG A 4 -9.88 19.80 -7.71
C ARG A 4 -8.40 20.11 -7.56
N ALA A 5 -8.05 21.39 -7.55
CA ALA A 5 -6.69 21.81 -7.24
C ALA A 5 -6.44 21.71 -5.72
N LEU A 6 -5.32 21.10 -5.35
CA LEU A 6 -4.80 20.93 -4.00
C LEU A 6 -3.44 21.65 -3.88
N GLY A 7 -3.37 22.88 -4.37
CA GLY A 7 -2.12 23.64 -4.48
C GLY A 7 -1.23 23.10 -5.61
N GLY A 8 -0.15 22.41 -5.26
CA GLY A 8 0.81 21.83 -6.21
C GLY A 8 0.35 20.53 -6.88
N ALA A 9 -0.84 20.03 -6.55
CA ALA A 9 -1.40 18.81 -7.09
C ALA A 9 -2.84 19.03 -7.60
N VAL A 10 -3.28 18.18 -8.52
CA VAL A 10 -4.67 18.14 -9.00
C VAL A 10 -5.23 16.75 -8.70
N LEU A 11 -6.30 16.70 -7.91
CA LEU A 11 -7.08 15.50 -7.68
C LEU A 11 -8.09 15.35 -8.81
N VAL A 12 -8.08 14.21 -9.48
CA VAL A 12 -9.00 13.87 -10.59
C VAL A 12 -9.81 12.65 -10.19
N GLU A 13 -11.13 12.80 -10.15
CA GLU A 13 -12.05 11.76 -9.70
C GLU A 13 -13.07 11.40 -10.79
N GLY A 14 -13.31 10.09 -10.90
CA GLY A 14 -14.28 9.51 -11.81
C GLY A 14 -13.65 8.88 -13.06
N THR A 15 -14.19 7.74 -13.45
CA THR A 15 -13.67 6.90 -14.55
C THR A 15 -13.61 7.66 -15.87
N ASP A 16 -14.60 8.49 -16.18
CA ASP A 16 -14.62 9.27 -17.42
C ASP A 16 -13.55 10.37 -17.44
N ALA A 17 -13.25 10.97 -16.29
CA ALA A 17 -12.16 11.95 -16.15
C ALA A 17 -10.81 11.28 -16.40
N LEU A 18 -10.59 10.11 -15.80
CA LEU A 18 -9.36 9.33 -15.97
C LEU A 18 -9.20 8.83 -17.42
N ARG A 19 -10.28 8.40 -18.07
CA ARG A 19 -10.26 8.01 -19.50
C ARG A 19 -9.92 9.20 -20.41
N ALA A 20 -10.52 10.36 -20.16
CA ALA A 20 -10.23 11.57 -20.92
C ALA A 20 -8.77 12.01 -20.73
N MET A 21 -8.26 11.94 -19.50
CA MET A 21 -6.86 12.24 -19.17
C MET A 21 -5.90 11.28 -19.87
N LYS A 22 -6.13 9.96 -19.77
CA LYS A 22 -5.36 8.93 -20.47
C LYS A 22 -5.32 9.18 -21.97
N PHE A 23 -6.48 9.51 -22.56
CA PHE A 23 -6.58 9.80 -23.99
C PHE A 23 -5.72 11.02 -24.37
N GLY A 24 -5.84 12.13 -23.65
CA GLY A 24 -5.06 13.34 -23.89
C GLY A 24 -3.55 13.11 -23.78
N ILE A 25 -3.11 12.41 -22.73
CA ILE A 25 -1.68 12.07 -22.52
C ILE A 25 -1.18 11.16 -23.64
N SER A 26 -1.97 10.14 -24.03
CA SER A 26 -1.63 9.23 -25.13
C SER A 26 -1.48 9.98 -26.46
N ALA A 27 -2.39 10.91 -26.74
CA ALA A 27 -2.35 11.75 -27.93
C ALA A 27 -1.08 12.61 -27.96
N ALA A 28 -0.77 13.30 -26.86
CA ALA A 28 0.44 14.11 -26.72
C ALA A 28 1.73 13.28 -26.87
N ALA A 29 1.78 12.10 -26.26
CA ALA A 29 2.92 11.19 -26.37
C ALA A 29 3.09 10.68 -27.82
N ARG A 30 1.99 10.34 -28.50
CA ARG A 30 1.99 9.90 -29.89
C ARG A 30 2.46 11.02 -30.83
N GLU A 31 2.02 12.24 -30.61
CA GLU A 31 2.42 13.39 -31.41
C GLU A 31 3.91 13.68 -31.28
N ARG A 32 4.46 13.64 -30.06
CA ARG A 32 5.91 13.76 -29.85
C ARG A 32 6.68 12.67 -30.59
N ARG A 33 6.27 11.40 -30.48
CA ARG A 33 6.91 10.29 -31.20
C ARG A 33 6.84 10.47 -32.72
N ARG A 34 5.70 10.94 -33.26
CA ARG A 34 5.54 11.25 -34.69
C ARG A 34 6.50 12.34 -35.16
N ASN A 35 6.78 13.31 -34.29
CA ASN A 35 7.74 14.38 -34.55
C ASN A 35 9.19 13.98 -34.21
N GLY A 36 9.48 12.68 -34.02
CA GLY A 36 10.82 12.19 -33.69
C GLY A 36 11.30 12.55 -32.28
N MET A 37 10.43 13.08 -31.43
CA MET A 37 10.75 13.49 -30.07
C MET A 37 10.39 12.40 -29.06
N ASN A 38 11.24 12.23 -28.05
CA ASN A 38 10.91 11.41 -26.90
C ASN A 38 9.80 12.11 -26.08
N PRO A 39 8.68 11.43 -25.73
CA PRO A 39 7.65 11.99 -24.85
C PRO A 39 8.18 12.45 -23.49
N GLY A 40 9.33 11.93 -23.05
CA GLY A 40 9.97 12.34 -21.81
C GLY A 40 9.31 11.69 -20.58
N PRO A 41 9.98 11.73 -19.44
CA PRO A 41 9.61 10.95 -18.25
C PRO A 41 8.27 11.37 -17.65
N ALA A 42 7.91 12.66 -17.72
CA ALA A 42 6.67 13.17 -17.14
C ALA A 42 5.41 12.61 -17.84
N LEU A 43 5.40 12.54 -19.18
CA LEU A 43 4.28 11.97 -19.92
C LEU A 43 4.19 10.46 -19.72
N ALA A 44 5.32 9.76 -19.63
CA ALA A 44 5.36 8.33 -19.34
C ALA A 44 4.80 8.03 -17.94
N ALA A 45 5.21 8.79 -16.92
CA ALA A 45 4.72 8.63 -15.56
C ALA A 45 3.21 8.91 -15.45
N LEU A 46 2.71 9.97 -16.09
CA LEU A 46 1.28 10.27 -16.10
C LEU A 46 0.45 9.18 -16.81
N LEU A 47 0.98 8.60 -17.89
CA LEU A 47 0.32 7.51 -18.59
C LEU A 47 0.23 6.26 -17.70
N GLN A 48 1.32 5.91 -17.02
CA GLN A 48 1.38 4.79 -16.09
C GLN A 48 0.36 4.95 -14.95
N VAL A 49 0.30 6.13 -14.32
CA VAL A 49 -0.68 6.42 -13.26
C VAL A 49 -2.12 6.27 -13.77
N CYS A 50 -2.41 6.73 -14.99
CA CYS A 50 -3.73 6.54 -15.59
C CYS A 50 -4.04 5.06 -15.86
N ASP A 51 -3.06 4.28 -16.32
CA ASP A 51 -3.21 2.86 -16.57
C ASP A 51 -3.49 2.10 -15.27
N GLU A 52 -2.74 2.37 -14.20
CA GLU A 52 -2.96 1.80 -12.87
C GLU A 52 -4.33 2.15 -12.29
N ALA A 53 -4.73 3.42 -12.40
CA ALA A 53 -6.03 3.90 -11.91
C ALA A 53 -7.22 3.30 -12.68
N LEU A 54 -7.07 3.03 -13.99
CA LEU A 54 -8.11 2.41 -14.81
C LEU A 54 -8.07 0.87 -14.80
N SER A 55 -6.94 0.28 -14.41
CA SER A 55 -6.74 -1.18 -14.32
C SER A 55 -7.45 -1.82 -13.12
N HIS A 56 -7.93 -1.05 -12.14
CA HIS A 56 -8.66 -1.56 -10.97
C HIS A 56 -10.01 -2.26 -11.28
N ASN A 57 -10.47 -2.26 -12.53
CA ASN A 57 -11.77 -2.83 -12.92
C ASN A 57 -11.71 -4.16 -13.69
N GLY A 58 -10.55 -4.84 -13.78
CA GLY A 58 -10.54 -6.14 -14.47
C GLY A 58 -9.21 -6.87 -14.40
N HIS A 59 -9.18 -7.89 -13.54
CA HIS A 59 -8.15 -8.93 -13.45
C HIS A 59 -6.81 -8.50 -12.83
N GLN A 60 -6.77 -8.47 -11.50
CA GLN A 60 -5.55 -8.77 -10.77
C GLN A 60 -5.65 -10.17 -10.16
N ASP A 61 -4.87 -11.12 -10.68
CA ASP A 61 -4.46 -12.34 -9.95
C ASP A 61 -3.33 -12.01 -8.95
N ARG A 62 -3.48 -10.90 -8.23
CA ARG A 62 -2.67 -10.54 -7.08
C ARG A 62 -3.64 -10.39 -5.92
N PRO A 63 -3.36 -10.98 -4.75
CA PRO A 63 -4.11 -10.60 -3.56
C PRO A 63 -3.82 -9.11 -3.33
N ASP A 64 -4.86 -8.32 -3.52
CA ASP A 64 -4.90 -6.89 -3.21
C ASP A 64 -4.47 -6.71 -1.74
N PRO A 65 -3.48 -5.86 -1.40
CA PRO A 65 -3.34 -5.43 -0.03
C PRO A 65 -4.56 -4.55 0.24
N LEU A 66 -5.59 -5.14 0.85
CA LEU A 66 -6.71 -4.41 1.42
C LEU A 66 -6.13 -3.25 2.23
N VAL A 67 -6.22 -2.04 1.69
CA VAL A 67 -6.04 -0.83 2.47
C VAL A 67 -7.33 -0.71 3.27
N GLU A 68 -7.41 -1.51 4.34
CA GLU A 68 -8.39 -1.32 5.39
C GLU A 68 -8.23 0.12 5.89
N GLU A 69 -9.35 0.86 5.89
CA GLU A 69 -9.44 2.16 6.55
C GLU A 69 -8.78 2.05 7.93
N PRO A 70 -7.91 3.01 8.35
CA PRO A 70 -7.24 2.92 9.63
C PRO A 70 -8.28 2.92 10.74
N SER A 71 -8.57 1.72 11.24
CA SER A 71 -9.30 1.47 12.48
C SER A 71 -8.74 2.41 13.56
N PRO A 72 -9.60 2.97 14.45
CA PRO A 72 -9.14 3.82 15.54
C PRO A 72 -7.92 3.18 16.20
N VAL A 73 -6.82 3.95 16.33
CA VAL A 73 -5.49 3.47 16.73
C VAL A 73 -5.55 2.90 18.14
N GLU A 74 -6.05 1.68 18.26
CA GLU A 74 -6.16 0.96 19.52
C GLU A 74 -4.75 0.52 19.89
N VAL A 75 -4.24 1.13 20.95
CA VAL A 75 -2.94 0.80 21.52
C VAL A 75 -3.15 -0.29 22.55
N ILE A 76 -2.46 -1.41 22.37
CA ILE A 76 -2.53 -2.59 23.23
C ILE A 76 -1.18 -2.84 23.90
N ASP A 77 -1.19 -3.55 25.02
CA ASP A 77 0.03 -3.90 25.75
C ASP A 77 0.65 -5.23 25.27
N SER A 78 1.81 -5.57 25.85
CA SER A 78 2.51 -6.83 25.55
C SER A 78 1.75 -8.10 25.93
N ALA A 79 0.79 -8.04 26.87
CA ALA A 79 0.00 -9.20 27.26
C ALA A 79 -1.11 -9.45 26.22
N THR A 80 -1.84 -8.41 25.83
CA THR A 80 -2.84 -8.48 24.75
C THR A 80 -2.20 -8.88 23.42
N ALA A 81 -1.04 -8.33 23.07
CA ALA A 81 -0.33 -8.72 21.85
C ALA A 81 0.13 -10.20 21.87
N ALA A 82 0.47 -10.73 23.05
CA ALA A 82 0.81 -12.14 23.22
C ALA A 82 -0.40 -13.05 22.96
N GLU A 83 -1.58 -12.67 23.44
CA GLU A 83 -2.84 -13.37 23.19
C GLU A 83 -3.19 -13.38 21.70
N LEU A 84 -3.10 -12.23 21.02
CA LEU A 84 -3.41 -12.11 19.59
C LEU A 84 -2.49 -12.94 18.69
N THR A 85 -1.20 -12.99 19.02
CA THR A 85 -0.20 -13.69 18.21
C THR A 85 -0.07 -15.18 18.54
N GLY A 86 -0.55 -15.59 19.72
CA GLY A 86 -0.29 -16.92 20.29
C GLY A 86 1.15 -17.13 20.77
N TYR A 87 1.96 -16.06 20.88
CA TYR A 87 3.31 -16.13 21.42
C TYR A 87 3.35 -15.83 22.92
N THR A 88 4.45 -16.18 23.57
CA THR A 88 4.67 -15.77 24.96
C THR A 88 4.97 -14.28 25.03
N ARG A 89 4.60 -13.63 26.14
CA ARG A 89 4.92 -12.21 26.39
C ARG A 89 6.41 -11.89 26.25
N ARG A 90 7.30 -12.79 26.70
CA ARG A 90 8.76 -12.63 26.55
C ARG A 90 9.18 -12.59 25.08
N HIS A 91 8.55 -13.40 24.24
CA HIS A 91 8.82 -13.40 22.80
C HIS A 91 8.35 -12.09 22.16
N ILE A 92 7.15 -11.63 22.49
CA ILE A 92 6.61 -10.34 22.02
C ILE A 92 7.53 -9.18 22.39
N CYS A 93 7.97 -9.09 23.64
CA CYS A 93 8.92 -8.05 24.04
C CYS A 93 10.26 -8.14 23.30
N ARG A 94 10.66 -9.33 22.85
CA ARG A 94 11.91 -9.53 22.09
C ARG A 94 11.79 -9.10 20.64
N ILE A 95 10.64 -9.33 20.01
CA ILE A 95 10.35 -8.92 18.62
C ILE A 95 9.63 -7.57 18.56
N GLY A 96 9.61 -6.82 19.66
CA GLY A 96 8.73 -5.67 19.82
C GLY A 96 8.96 -4.61 18.76
N ASP A 97 10.22 -4.34 18.42
CA ASP A 97 10.59 -3.40 17.34
C ASP A 97 10.12 -3.90 15.97
N SER A 98 10.23 -5.20 15.69
CA SER A 98 9.76 -5.81 14.44
C SER A 98 8.24 -5.75 14.27
N LEU A 99 7.49 -5.66 15.37
CA LEU A 99 6.03 -5.52 15.38
C LEU A 99 5.57 -4.06 15.29
N GLY A 100 6.49 -3.10 15.14
CA GLY A 100 6.17 -1.68 15.21
C GLY A 100 5.75 -1.24 16.62
N GLY A 101 6.19 -1.98 17.65
CA GLY A 101 5.98 -1.63 19.04
C GLY A 101 6.82 -0.42 19.46
N GLN A 102 6.30 0.33 20.41
CA GLN A 102 7.00 1.45 21.03
C GLN A 102 7.23 1.16 22.51
N ARG A 103 8.48 1.29 22.94
CA ARG A 103 8.81 1.21 24.36
C ARG A 103 8.63 2.57 25.01
N LEU A 104 7.78 2.64 26.03
CA LEU A 104 7.57 3.83 26.84
C LEU A 104 8.74 4.07 27.80
N ALA A 105 8.82 5.29 28.34
CA ALA A 105 9.84 5.68 29.32
C ALA A 105 9.83 4.81 30.59
N ASN A 106 8.68 4.21 30.94
CA ASN A 106 8.53 3.29 32.07
C ASN A 106 8.95 1.84 31.75
N GLY A 107 9.45 1.56 30.55
CA GLY A 107 9.87 0.23 30.11
C GLY A 107 8.74 -0.68 29.59
N THR A 108 7.50 -0.20 29.59
CA THR A 108 6.35 -0.94 29.05
C THR A 108 6.33 -0.86 27.53
N TRP A 109 5.95 -1.97 26.90
CA TRP A 109 5.73 -2.03 25.45
C TRP A 109 4.27 -1.71 25.11
N HIS A 110 4.09 -0.81 24.15
CA HIS A 110 2.82 -0.51 23.50
C HIS A 110 2.88 -0.90 22.04
N PHE A 111 1.81 -1.49 21.53
CA PHE A 111 1.67 -1.93 20.15
C PHE A 111 0.40 -1.34 19.56
N ARG A 112 0.42 -1.05 18.26
CA ARG A 112 -0.82 -0.81 17.53
C ARG A 112 -1.48 -2.14 17.25
N ARG A 113 -2.74 -2.32 17.67
CA ARG A 113 -3.47 -3.57 17.44
C ARG A 113 -3.46 -4.02 15.98
N GLY A 114 -3.74 -3.09 15.05
CA GLY A 114 -3.70 -3.37 13.61
C GLY A 114 -2.36 -3.91 13.13
N ALA A 115 -1.23 -3.37 13.61
CA ALA A 115 0.09 -3.86 13.23
C ALA A 115 0.35 -5.31 13.73
N VAL A 116 -0.18 -5.65 14.91
CA VAL A 116 -0.09 -7.01 15.46
C VAL A 116 -0.97 -7.97 14.66
N GLU A 117 -2.18 -7.56 14.28
CA GLU A 117 -3.10 -8.35 13.45
C GLU A 117 -2.54 -8.57 12.04
N ASP A 118 -1.96 -7.54 11.41
CA ASP A 118 -1.26 -7.63 10.12
C ASP A 118 -0.11 -8.62 10.16
N TYR A 119 0.69 -8.58 11.23
CA TYR A 119 1.78 -9.53 11.42
C TYR A 119 1.27 -10.97 11.49
N VAL A 120 0.15 -11.22 12.19
CA VAL A 120 -0.47 -12.55 12.26
C VAL A 120 -0.98 -12.97 10.87
N ARG A 121 -1.66 -12.08 10.15
CA ARG A 121 -2.15 -12.33 8.78
C ARG A 121 -0.99 -12.71 7.84
N ALA A 122 0.10 -11.96 7.86
CA ALA A 122 1.29 -12.22 7.05
C ALA A 122 1.97 -13.55 7.43
N ARG A 123 2.09 -13.86 8.73
CA ARG A 123 2.63 -15.13 9.21
C ARG A 123 1.77 -16.32 8.74
N ASP A 124 0.46 -16.19 8.78
CA ASP A 124 -0.42 -17.29 8.38
C ASP A 124 -0.51 -17.43 6.87
N ALA A 125 -0.33 -16.34 6.11
CA ALA A 125 -0.19 -16.38 4.65
C ALA A 125 1.11 -17.11 4.25
N THR A 126 2.25 -16.79 4.86
CA THR A 126 3.54 -17.45 4.59
C THR A 126 3.53 -18.95 4.94
N ARG A 127 2.84 -19.35 6.00
CA ARG A 127 2.63 -20.76 6.35
C ARG A 127 1.77 -21.49 5.33
N ARG A 128 0.72 -20.84 4.81
CA ARG A 128 -0.18 -21.40 3.79
C ARG A 128 0.48 -21.49 2.41
N SER A 129 1.37 -20.56 2.08
CA SER A 129 2.07 -20.53 0.79
C SER A 129 3.31 -21.43 0.71
N GLY A 130 3.57 -22.27 1.72
CA GLY A 130 4.60 -23.31 1.62
C GLY A 130 6.04 -22.80 1.49
N GLY A 131 6.38 -21.68 2.16
CA GLY A 131 7.78 -21.34 2.47
C GLY A 131 8.75 -21.24 1.29
N VAL A 132 8.38 -20.56 0.20
CA VAL A 132 9.37 -20.08 -0.78
C VAL A 132 9.57 -18.58 -0.59
N PRO A 133 10.76 -18.12 -0.17
CA PRO A 133 11.09 -16.70 -0.13
C PRO A 133 11.28 -16.23 -1.57
N SER A 134 10.34 -15.43 -2.06
CA SER A 134 10.45 -14.71 -3.33
C SER A 134 11.25 -13.42 -3.10
N ASP A 135 12.57 -13.54 -3.02
CA ASP A 135 13.50 -12.41 -3.22
C ASP A 135 14.85 -12.95 -3.73
N ALA A 136 14.98 -13.01 -5.07
CA ALA A 136 16.24 -12.97 -5.81
C ALA A 136 15.96 -12.85 -7.32
N ALA A 137 15.78 -11.62 -7.81
CA ALA A 137 16.18 -11.17 -9.16
C ALA A 137 15.93 -9.66 -9.30
#